data_AF-A0A968T4D9-F1
#
_entry.id   AF-A0A968T4D9-F1
#
_cell.length_a   1.000
_cell.length_b   1.000
_cell.length_c   1.000
_cell.angle_alpha   90.00
_cell.angle_beta   90.00
_cell.angle_gamma   90.00
#
_symmetry.space_group_name_H-M   'P 1'
#
loop_
_entity.id
_entity.type
_entity.pdbx_description
1 polymer ?
#
loop_
_entity_poly.entity_id
_entity_poly.type
_entity_poly.pdbx_seq_one_letter_code
_entity_poly.pdbx_strand_id
1 'polypeptide(L)'
;MKSVFVLTSDFETRHIQEALINTYVSGSVVMESDIPTKVQGLQFEGKLRILEQALANKAKQAYLKRFPMSALQNTTLWFLEVSYLKYTDNRLGHGNKLVWKR
;
A
#
# COMPACT_ATOMS: atom_id res chain seq x y z
N MET A 1 12.38 -7.23 -10.39
CA MET A 1 12.17 -6.20 -9.35
C MET A 1 10.92 -6.60 -8.55
N LYS A 2 10.97 -6.71 -7.22
CA LYS A 2 9.75 -6.98 -6.42
C LYS A 2 8.89 -5.71 -6.39
N SER A 3 7.62 -5.80 -6.74
CA SER A 3 6.65 -4.70 -6.55
C SER A 3 6.27 -4.60 -5.08
N VAL A 4 6.35 -3.40 -4.52
CA VAL A 4 6.13 -3.11 -3.10
C VAL A 4 5.34 -1.82 -2.95
N PHE A 5 4.49 -1.73 -1.92
CA PHE A 5 3.96 -0.45 -1.49
C PHE A 5 4.84 0.14 -0.39
N VAL A 6 5.01 1.45 -0.43
CA VAL A 6 5.73 2.21 0.60
C VAL A 6 4.72 3.12 1.28
N LEU A 7 4.61 2.99 2.60
CA LEU A 7 3.71 3.76 3.44
C LEU A 7 4.46 4.30 4.66
N THR A 8 3.90 5.32 5.30
CA THR A 8 4.45 5.90 6.53
C THR A 8 3.41 5.79 7.62
N SER A 9 3.87 5.48 8.83
CA SER A 9 3.06 5.47 10.03
C SER A 9 3.97 5.42 11.25
N ASP A 10 3.53 6.01 12.35
CA ASP A 10 4.22 5.96 13.62
C ASP A 10 4.00 4.62 14.31
N PHE A 11 5.02 4.20 15.07
CA PHE A 11 4.95 2.95 15.83
C PHE A 11 3.78 2.92 16.81
N GLU A 12 3.39 4.06 17.38
CA GLU A 12 2.31 4.16 18.36
C GLU A 12 0.91 3.99 17.77
N THR A 13 0.77 4.07 16.44
CA THR A 13 -0.55 3.89 15.82
C THR A 13 -1.06 2.47 16.01
N ARG A 14 -2.36 2.35 16.29
CA ARG A 14 -3.01 1.05 16.54
C ARG A 14 -2.73 0.02 15.45
N HIS A 15 -2.86 0.41 14.18
CA HIS A 15 -2.68 -0.51 13.06
C HIS A 15 -1.23 -0.99 12.91
N ILE A 16 -0.24 -0.18 13.31
CA ILE A 16 1.16 -0.63 13.35
C ILE A 16 1.40 -1.56 14.53
N GLN A 17 0.86 -1.25 15.71
CA GLN A 17 0.94 -2.17 16.86
C GLN A 17 0.32 -3.53 16.53
N GLU A 18 -0.82 -3.56 15.85
CA GLU A 18 -1.45 -4.79 15.35
C GLU A 18 -0.57 -5.49 14.29
N ALA A 19 0.01 -4.74 13.35
CA ALA A 19 0.88 -5.30 12.31
C ALA A 19 2.23 -5.81 12.83
N LEU A 20 2.70 -5.31 13.99
CA LEU A 20 3.87 -5.85 14.68
C LEU A 20 3.61 -7.24 15.28
N ILE A 21 2.36 -7.52 15.68
CA ILE A 21 1.94 -8.85 16.14
C ILE A 21 1.69 -9.78 14.95
N ASN A 22 0.98 -9.30 13.92
CA ASN A 22 0.75 -10.03 12.69
C ASN A 22 1.14 -9.20 11.46
N THR A 23 2.31 -9.49 10.92
CA THR A 23 2.86 -8.78 9.76
C THR A 23 2.09 -9.03 8.45
N TYR A 24 1.19 -10.01 8.39
CA TYR A 24 0.34 -10.23 7.22
C TYR A 24 -0.89 -9.31 7.30
N VAL A 25 -0.92 -8.31 6.42
CA VAL A 25 -1.93 -7.28 6.42
C VAL A 25 -2.61 -7.19 5.05
N SER A 26 -3.86 -6.75 5.06
CA SER A 26 -4.62 -6.41 3.86
C SER A 26 -4.91 -4.92 3.81
N GLY A 27 -5.05 -4.37 2.61
CA GLY A 27 -5.43 -2.98 2.41
C GLY A 27 -6.16 -2.76 1.10
N SER A 28 -6.64 -1.53 0.91
CA SER A 28 -7.31 -1.12 -0.31
C SER A 28 -6.99 0.31 -0.69
N VAL A 29 -6.87 0.57 -2.00
CA VAL A 29 -6.91 1.91 -2.60
C VAL A 29 -8.23 2.03 -3.33
N VAL A 30 -9.08 2.96 -2.92
CA VAL A 30 -10.42 3.13 -3.49
C VAL A 30 -10.51 4.47 -4.23
N MET A 31 -11.16 4.46 -5.39
CA MET A 31 -11.67 5.67 -6.02
C MET A 31 -13.15 5.75 -5.69
N GLU A 32 -13.49 6.59 -4.70
CA GLU A 32 -14.87 6.78 -4.27
C GLU A 32 -15.69 7.41 -5.39
N SER A 33 -16.85 6.81 -5.68
CA SER A 33 -17.83 7.34 -6.62
C SER A 33 -19.21 6.83 -6.25
N ASP A 34 -20.18 7.73 -6.19
CA ASP A 34 -21.59 7.38 -5.98
C ASP A 34 -22.22 6.74 -7.23
N ILE A 35 -21.50 6.71 -8.35
CA ILE A 35 -21.96 6.12 -9.61
C ILE A 35 -21.40 4.69 -9.68
N PRO A 36 -22.23 3.63 -9.55
CA PRO A 36 -21.75 2.25 -9.46
C PRO A 36 -20.88 1.81 -10.64
N THR A 37 -21.15 2.31 -11.85
CA THR A 37 -20.39 2.00 -13.07
C THR A 37 -19.00 2.65 -13.12
N LYS A 38 -18.73 3.62 -12.24
CA LYS A 38 -17.44 4.31 -12.14
C LYS A 38 -16.59 3.85 -10.98
N VAL A 39 -17.06 2.89 -10.18
CA VAL A 39 -16.31 2.35 -9.05
C VAL A 39 -15.03 1.69 -9.56
N GLN A 40 -13.91 2.13 -8.98
CA GLN A 40 -12.60 1.53 -9.17
C GLN A 40 -11.93 1.31 -7.84
N GLY A 41 -11.20 0.22 -7.70
CA GLY A 41 -10.48 -0.04 -6.47
C GLY A 41 -9.48 -1.17 -6.61
N LEU A 42 -8.40 -1.06 -5.85
CA LEU A 42 -7.40 -2.10 -5.69
C LEU A 42 -7.48 -2.63 -4.27
N GLN A 43 -7.67 -3.93 -4.12
CA GLN A 43 -7.47 -4.63 -2.87
C GLN A 43 -6.15 -5.40 -2.94
N PHE A 44 -5.44 -5.47 -1.82
CA PHE A 44 -4.17 -6.15 -1.76
C PHE A 44 -3.96 -6.77 -0.38
N GLU A 45 -3.10 -7.77 -0.33
CA GLU A 45 -2.53 -8.28 0.92
C GLU A 45 -1.04 -8.52 0.73
N GLY A 46 -0.33 -8.54 1.83
CA GLY A 46 1.10 -8.74 1.82
C GLY A 46 1.70 -8.69 3.21
N LYS A 47 3.03 -8.79 3.25
CA LYS A 47 3.80 -8.74 4.48
C LYS A 47 4.34 -7.34 4.71
N LEU A 48 3.96 -6.74 5.84
CA LEU A 48 4.48 -5.46 6.30
C LEU A 48 5.86 -5.66 6.96
N ARG A 49 6.83 -4.82 6.59
CA ARG A 49 8.20 -4.86 7.10
C ARG A 49 8.77 -3.46 7.25
N ILE A 50 9.73 -3.32 8.15
CA ILE A 50 10.62 -2.15 8.20
C ILE A 50 11.65 -2.28 7.08
N LEU A 51 12.06 -1.15 6.54
CA LEU A 51 13.12 -1.04 5.53
C LEU A 51 14.49 -1.47 6.07
N GLU A 52 15.14 -2.42 5.39
CA GLU A 52 16.58 -2.62 5.53
C GLU A 52 17.34 -1.43 4.92
N GLN A 53 18.44 -1.02 5.57
CA GLN A 53 19.18 0.23 5.31
C GLN A 53 19.48 0.47 3.81
N ALA A 54 19.80 -0.58 3.04
CA ALA A 54 20.17 -0.48 1.63
C ALA A 54 18.98 -0.15 0.70
N LEU A 55 17.80 -0.72 0.95
CA LEU A 55 16.57 -0.42 0.20
C LEU A 55 15.91 0.88 0.69
N ALA A 56 16.22 1.27 1.93
CA ALA A 56 15.62 2.42 2.60
C ALA A 56 15.85 3.72 1.85
N ASN A 57 17.07 3.95 1.37
CA ASN A 57 17.44 5.21 0.74
C ASN A 57 16.70 5.44 -0.58
N LYS A 58 16.62 4.42 -1.44
CA LYS A 58 15.94 4.55 -2.74
C LYS A 58 14.45 4.79 -2.57
N ALA A 59 13.80 4.05 -1.68
CA ALA A 59 12.38 4.23 -1.41
C ALA A 59 12.07 5.53 -0.66
N LYS A 60 12.92 5.93 0.28
CA LYS A 60 12.82 7.23 0.96
C LYS A 60 12.92 8.37 -0.05
N GLN A 61 13.89 8.32 -0.97
CA GLN A 61 14.02 9.33 -2.03
C GLN A 61 12.80 9.35 -2.95
N ALA A 62 12.32 8.19 -3.39
CA ALA A 62 11.12 8.10 -4.22
C ALA A 62 9.87 8.64 -3.51
N TYR A 63 9.71 8.31 -2.22
CA TYR A 63 8.63 8.78 -1.38
C TYR A 63 8.67 10.30 -1.18
N LEU A 64 9.82 10.85 -0.76
CA LEU A 64 9.98 12.30 -0.55
C LEU A 64 9.86 13.10 -1.85
N LYS A 65 10.32 12.56 -2.98
CA LYS A 65 10.10 13.19 -4.30
C LYS A 65 8.61 13.29 -4.63
N ARG A 66 7.81 12.28 -4.24
CA ARG A 66 6.36 12.25 -4.48
C ARG A 66 5.58 13.08 -3.46
N PHE A 67 6.04 13.13 -2.21
CA PHE A 67 5.41 13.82 -1.08
C PHE A 67 6.41 14.77 -0.39
N PRO A 68 6.72 15.93 -0.99
CA PRO A 68 7.75 16.85 -0.47
C PRO A 68 7.43 17.38 0.93
N MET A 69 6.14 17.58 1.23
CA MET A 69 5.68 18.07 2.54
C MET A 69 5.97 17.10 3.69
N SER A 70 6.14 15.80 3.39
CA SER A 70 6.47 14.77 4.38
C SER A 70 7.93 14.79 4.80
N ALA A 71 8.79 15.58 4.15
CA ALA A 71 10.21 15.71 4.51
C ALA A 71 10.45 16.28 5.91
N LEU A 72 9.47 16.98 6.47
CA LEU A 72 9.53 17.61 7.79
C LEU A 72 9.15 16.66 8.94
N GLN A 73 8.65 15.45 8.64
CA GLN A 73 8.20 14.51 9.66
C GLN A 73 9.20 13.35 9.78
N ASN A 74 9.64 13.06 11.01
CA ASN A 74 10.45 11.87 11.34
C ASN A 74 9.59 10.59 11.34
N THR A 75 8.81 10.36 10.29
CA THR A 75 7.90 9.22 10.21
C THR A 75 8.64 7.97 9.74
N THR A 76 8.27 6.83 10.32
CA THR A 76 8.85 5.54 9.92
C THR A 76 8.27 5.10 8.58
N LEU A 77 9.14 4.68 7.66
CA LEU A 77 8.74 4.10 6.38
C LEU A 77 8.63 2.59 6.48
N TRP A 78 7.49 2.08 6.00
CA TRP A 78 7.14 0.67 5.98
C TRP A 78 7.00 0.18 4.55
N PHE A 79 7.38 -1.08 4.34
CA PHE A 79 7.24 -1.80 3.08
C PHE A 79 6.16 -2.85 3.22
N LEU A 80 5.22 -2.84 2.28
CA LEU A 80 4.30 -3.94 2.10
C LEU A 80 4.75 -4.76 0.89
N GLU A 81 5.33 -5.92 1.17
CA GLU A 81 5.64 -6.93 0.16
C GLU A 81 4.35 -7.60 -0.30
N VAL A 82 3.83 -7.18 -1.44
CA VAL A 82 2.54 -7.63 -1.97
C VAL A 82 2.62 -9.10 -2.38
N SER A 83 1.69 -9.92 -1.86
CA SER A 83 1.50 -11.33 -2.24
C SER A 83 0.26 -11.55 -3.09
N TYR A 84 -0.73 -10.66 -3.01
CA TYR A 84 -1.97 -10.75 -3.77
C TYR A 84 -2.53 -9.36 -4.08
N LEU A 85 -3.09 -9.24 -5.29
CA LEU A 85 -3.76 -8.04 -5.79
C LEU A 85 -5.09 -8.43 -6.44
N LYS A 86 -6.14 -7.66 -6.14
CA LYS A 86 -7.43 -7.70 -6.84
C LYS A 86 -7.82 -6.29 -7.25
N TYR A 87 -7.83 -6.03 -8.55
CA TYR A 87 -8.32 -4.77 -9.09
C TYR A 87 -9.76 -4.92 -9.59
N THR A 88 -10.61 -3.95 -9.25
CA THR A 88 -11.99 -3.84 -9.69
C THR A 88 -12.11 -2.56 -10.51
N ASP A 89 -12.65 -2.66 -11.73
CA ASP A 89 -13.01 -1.51 -12.56
C ASP A 89 -14.35 -1.78 -13.23
N ASN A 90 -15.41 -1.16 -12.71
CA ASN A 90 -16.77 -1.37 -13.20
C ASN A 90 -17.01 -0.75 -14.58
N ARG A 91 -16.09 0.07 -15.11
CA ARG A 91 -16.17 0.64 -16.47
C ARG A 91 -15.88 -0.41 -17.54
N LEU A 92 -15.19 -1.49 -17.19
CA LEU A 92 -14.88 -2.59 -18.09
C LEU A 92 -16.09 -3.51 -18.33
N GLY A 93 -17.22 -3.29 -17.64
CA GLY A 93 -18.38 -4.18 -17.62
C GLY A 93 -18.57 -4.80 -16.23
N HIS A 94 -19.82 -5.10 -15.87
CA HIS A 94 -20.16 -5.64 -14.55
C HIS A 94 -19.42 -6.98 -14.31
N GLY A 95 -18.58 -7.04 -13.27
CA GLY A 95 -17.90 -8.27 -12.86
C GLY A 95 -16.44 -8.42 -13.30
N ASN A 96 -15.86 -7.46 -14.03
CA ASN A 96 -14.45 -7.54 -14.43
C ASN A 96 -13.50 -7.25 -13.25
N LYS A 97 -12.92 -8.32 -12.73
CA LYS A 97 -11.91 -8.29 -11.66
C LYS A 97 -10.61 -8.86 -12.20
N LEU A 98 -9.53 -8.09 -12.09
CA LEU A 98 -8.19 -8.58 -12.40
C LEU A 98 -7.55 -9.07 -11.11
N VAL A 99 -7.04 -10.30 -11.11
CA VAL A 99 -6.42 -10.93 -9.95
C VAL A 99 -4.98 -11.31 -10.29
N TRP A 100 -4.05 -10.90 -9.44
CA TRP A 100 -2.66 -11.31 -9.50
C TRP A 100 -2.27 -11.97 -8.18
N LYS A 101 -1.60 -13.12 -8.28
CA LYS A 101 -1.07 -13.89 -7.15
C LYS A 101 0.41 -14.13 -7.37
N ARG A 102 1.17 -14.06 -6.29
CA ARG A 102 2.59 -14.39 -6.29
C ARG A 102 2.84 -15.81 -5.80
#